data_AF-A0A813LVL9-F1
#
_entry.id   AF-A0A813LVL9-F1
#
_cell.length_a   1.000
_cell.length_b   1.000
_cell.length_c   1.000
_cell.angle_alpha   90.00
_cell.angle_beta   90.00
_cell.angle_gamma   90.00
#
_symmetry.space_group_name_H-M   'P 1'
#
loop_
_entity.id
_entity.type
_entity.pdbx_description
1 polymer ?
#
loop_
_entity_poly.entity_id
_entity_poly.type
_entity_poly.pdbx_seq_one_letter_code
_entity_poly.pdbx_strand_id
1 'polypeptide(L)'
;MKRSLAVVAALMVGSTVQASPVEVVVSHFDENLAWLSKLAAGSESPQISIYTKGLAEGAKEWNPNMEVHRLPNVGRESHTYLNHIVKNYNKLADWTVFTQAGEPSFGYRGHRAGGGHLLAGDTFANYLTPDPSGARFIHTAVVQLPSMNHLLRAAFCINSTDVEAGSVTACPRVAAKWSKWWDIGAFHDFIASKIESQGGEPVMDFYRHYINPSHVDREVTISFSQGARFAVARAKIQSRPKADYERLLETLSHDADPYSGYFMEWMWSELFQGHQELCPMPPKTATISHPMAMDELAQRFPEAVKKHFVDLRLAQTEASRFLQASVSGGISGGISGGISGGIAGGISGGISSGISGGISGGISGGISGGISGGISGGVPATTTTMAASMATTTMAAASATTTTMAASMATTTMAAASVTVTKVVGTMTLDVPSCKTFTETPGVKGAVAAGIASASGMTATSVVVALSCPSTTRRLASGLPARRLGEAVNAGYEITVPEGSFTITAASVTSSIVSAGTLGLTAKIATAMAAANITGIVVSVTSVPAPETKTMVVSLTTKAPTTTAKPKSTKSSARQVFTAPLAAIMAMAMAAFA
;
A
#
# COMPACT_ATOMS: atom_id res chain seq x y z
N MET A 1 -81.02 -4.22 -39.90
CA MET A 1 -80.00 -4.83 -39.01
C MET A 1 -78.69 -4.07 -39.14
N LYS A 2 -78.01 -3.75 -38.02
CA LYS A 2 -76.58 -3.43 -37.98
C LYS A 2 -76.02 -4.16 -36.76
N ARG A 3 -74.94 -4.91 -36.90
CA ARG A 3 -74.18 -5.51 -35.80
C ARG A 3 -72.69 -5.31 -36.06
N SER A 4 -71.97 -4.98 -35.00
CA SER A 4 -70.55 -4.68 -35.02
C SER A 4 -69.71 -5.94 -35.20
N LEU A 5 -68.50 -5.77 -35.75
CA LEU A 5 -67.36 -6.59 -35.35
C LEU A 5 -66.13 -5.69 -35.27
N ALA A 6 -65.68 -5.40 -34.05
CA ALA A 6 -64.44 -4.67 -33.83
C ALA A 6 -63.29 -5.68 -33.76
N VAL A 7 -62.33 -5.59 -34.68
CA VAL A 7 -61.13 -6.41 -34.64
C VAL A 7 -60.12 -5.72 -33.73
N VAL A 8 -59.95 -6.25 -32.51
CA VAL A 8 -58.90 -5.81 -31.59
C VAL A 8 -57.57 -6.38 -32.07
N ALA A 9 -56.82 -5.58 -32.82
CA ALA A 9 -55.42 -5.88 -33.13
C ALA A 9 -54.58 -5.66 -31.86
N ALA A 10 -54.31 -6.74 -31.12
CA ALA A 10 -53.43 -6.69 -29.97
C ALA A 10 -52.01 -6.36 -30.42
N LEU A 11 -51.52 -5.16 -30.12
CA LEU A 11 -50.09 -4.86 -30.20
C LEU A 11 -49.37 -5.74 -29.19
N MET A 12 -48.69 -6.77 -29.70
CA MET A 12 -47.59 -7.41 -28.98
C MET A 12 -46.45 -6.38 -28.90
N VAL A 13 -46.52 -5.51 -27.89
CA VAL A 13 -45.36 -4.75 -27.42
C VAL A 13 -44.42 -5.75 -26.76
N GLY A 14 -43.67 -6.46 -27.60
CA GLY A 14 -42.55 -7.26 -27.13
C GLY A 14 -41.57 -6.30 -26.49
N SER A 15 -41.39 -6.43 -25.17
CA SER A 15 -40.45 -5.61 -24.41
C SER A 15 -39.05 -5.82 -24.94
N THR A 16 -38.64 -4.96 -25.88
CA THR A 16 -37.25 -4.83 -26.30
C THR A 16 -36.48 -4.39 -25.05
N VAL A 17 -35.79 -5.34 -24.43
CA VAL A 17 -34.79 -5.05 -23.40
C VAL A 17 -33.68 -4.29 -24.10
N GLN A 18 -33.83 -2.96 -24.13
CA GLN A 18 -32.83 -2.03 -24.61
C GLN A 18 -31.57 -2.33 -23.79
N ALA A 19 -30.49 -2.76 -24.45
CA ALA A 19 -29.22 -2.94 -23.77
C ALA A 19 -28.80 -1.60 -23.15
N SER A 20 -28.13 -1.64 -21.99
CA SER A 20 -27.65 -0.40 -21.38
C SER A 20 -26.73 0.33 -22.37
N PRO A 21 -26.83 1.66 -22.54
CA PRO A 21 -25.89 2.41 -23.37
C PRO A 21 -24.45 2.27 -22.87
N VAL A 22 -24.28 2.15 -21.54
CA VAL A 22 -22.99 1.93 -20.89
C VAL A 22 -23.10 0.82 -19.85
N GLU A 23 -22.12 -0.08 -19.82
CA GLU A 23 -21.95 -1.11 -18.80
C GLU A 23 -20.53 -1.07 -18.22
N VAL A 24 -20.40 -1.29 -16.91
CA VAL A 24 -19.12 -1.45 -16.21
C VAL A 24 -18.97 -2.90 -15.75
N VAL A 25 -18.06 -3.63 -16.38
CA VAL A 25 -17.71 -5.02 -16.06
C VAL A 25 -16.55 -5.01 -15.07
N VAL A 26 -16.83 -5.51 -13.86
CA VAL A 26 -15.89 -5.47 -12.73
C VAL A 26 -15.39 -6.88 -12.40
N SER A 27 -14.07 -7.08 -12.45
CA SER A 27 -13.44 -8.31 -11.95
C SER A 27 -13.06 -8.14 -10.48
N HIS A 28 -13.70 -8.94 -9.61
CA HIS A 28 -13.58 -8.88 -8.16
C HIS A 28 -13.10 -10.21 -7.55
N PHE A 29 -12.28 -10.13 -6.51
CA PHE A 29 -11.96 -11.23 -5.61
C PHE A 29 -12.31 -10.88 -4.15
N ASP A 30 -11.65 -9.88 -3.58
CA ASP A 30 -11.80 -9.44 -2.18
C ASP A 30 -11.64 -7.90 -1.98
N GLU A 31 -11.61 -7.13 -3.07
CA GLU A 31 -11.37 -5.69 -3.03
C GLU A 31 -12.59 -4.89 -2.54
N ASN A 32 -12.36 -3.74 -1.88
CA ASN A 32 -13.44 -2.88 -1.43
C ASN A 32 -14.19 -2.22 -2.61
N LEU A 33 -15.31 -2.81 -3.00
CA LEU A 33 -16.19 -2.37 -4.09
C LEU A 33 -17.01 -1.10 -3.79
N ALA A 34 -16.97 -0.53 -2.57
CA ALA A 34 -17.88 0.53 -2.14
C ALA A 34 -17.85 1.80 -3.03
N TRP A 35 -16.76 2.04 -3.75
CA TRP A 35 -16.63 3.14 -4.71
C TRP A 35 -17.64 3.06 -5.87
N LEU A 36 -18.14 1.88 -6.23
CA LEU A 36 -19.12 1.69 -7.30
C LEU A 36 -20.47 2.38 -7.00
N SER A 37 -20.81 2.58 -5.71
CA SER A 37 -21.99 3.35 -5.31
C SER A 37 -21.99 4.78 -5.87
N LYS A 38 -20.80 5.38 -6.05
CA LYS A 38 -20.61 6.73 -6.60
C LYS A 38 -20.99 6.82 -8.08
N LEU A 39 -20.94 5.70 -8.82
CA LEU A 39 -21.31 5.64 -10.24
C LEU A 39 -22.82 5.55 -10.45
N ALA A 40 -23.54 5.02 -9.45
CA ALA A 40 -24.90 4.54 -9.59
C ALA A 40 -25.96 5.47 -8.95
N ALA A 41 -25.65 6.77 -8.91
CA ALA A 41 -26.41 7.81 -8.20
C ALA A 41 -27.17 8.79 -9.12
N GLY A 42 -27.24 8.52 -10.43
CA GLY A 42 -27.90 9.39 -11.42
C GLY A 42 -28.89 8.67 -12.34
N SER A 43 -29.72 9.43 -13.07
CA SER A 43 -30.67 8.89 -14.06
C SER A 43 -30.01 8.24 -15.27
N GLU A 44 -28.73 8.55 -15.53
CA GLU A 44 -27.89 7.98 -16.60
C GLU A 44 -26.82 7.05 -16.03
N SER A 45 -27.09 6.41 -14.87
CA SER A 45 -26.16 5.45 -14.26
C SER A 45 -25.91 4.26 -15.20
N PRO A 46 -24.65 3.80 -15.36
CA PRO A 46 -24.36 2.60 -16.14
C PRO A 46 -24.91 1.34 -15.45
N GLN A 47 -25.12 0.29 -16.23
CA GLN A 47 -25.29 -1.07 -15.70
C GLN A 47 -23.95 -1.52 -15.09
N ILE A 48 -23.97 -2.20 -13.94
CA ILE A 48 -22.73 -2.63 -13.27
C ILE A 48 -22.76 -4.15 -13.09
N SER A 49 -21.86 -4.84 -13.79
CA SER A 49 -21.80 -6.30 -13.83
C SER A 49 -20.56 -6.79 -13.08
N ILE A 50 -20.76 -7.16 -11.81
CA ILE A 50 -19.71 -7.58 -10.89
C ILE A 50 -19.53 -9.10 -10.99
N TYR A 51 -18.37 -9.52 -11.46
CA TYR A 51 -17.98 -10.93 -11.54
C TYR A 51 -17.04 -11.23 -10.37
N THR A 52 -17.56 -11.89 -9.34
CA THR A 52 -16.82 -12.23 -8.12
C THR A 52 -16.20 -13.62 -8.17
N LYS A 53 -14.95 -13.71 -7.71
CA LYS A 53 -14.19 -14.95 -7.50
C LYS A 53 -13.95 -15.26 -6.02
N GLY A 54 -14.26 -14.31 -5.13
CA GLY A 54 -14.32 -14.49 -3.68
C GLY A 54 -15.68 -14.12 -3.09
N LEU A 55 -15.68 -13.71 -1.82
CA LEU A 55 -16.89 -13.42 -1.04
C LEU A 55 -17.45 -12.02 -1.34
N ALA A 56 -18.32 -11.91 -2.34
CA ALA A 56 -19.12 -10.70 -2.54
C ALA A 56 -20.30 -10.63 -1.57
N GLU A 57 -20.02 -10.15 -0.35
CA GLU A 57 -21.04 -9.69 0.61
C GLU A 57 -21.40 -8.21 0.33
N GLY A 58 -22.61 -7.78 0.69
CA GLY A 58 -23.08 -6.38 0.53
C GLY A 58 -23.30 -5.86 -0.90
N ALA A 59 -22.63 -6.39 -1.92
CA ALA A 59 -22.58 -5.80 -3.27
C ALA A 59 -23.95 -5.58 -3.95
N LYS A 60 -24.98 -6.39 -3.65
CA LYS A 60 -26.36 -6.19 -4.16
C LYS A 60 -27.20 -5.20 -3.36
N GLU A 61 -26.77 -4.86 -2.15
CA GLU A 61 -27.52 -4.02 -1.22
C GLU A 61 -27.27 -2.52 -1.47
N TRP A 62 -26.18 -2.19 -2.18
CA TRP A 62 -25.79 -0.80 -2.46
C TRP A 62 -26.47 -0.20 -3.69
N ASN A 63 -26.90 -1.00 -4.66
CA ASN A 63 -27.64 -0.49 -5.83
C ASN A 63 -28.45 -1.57 -6.57
N PRO A 64 -29.69 -1.29 -7.02
CA PRO A 64 -30.48 -2.23 -7.82
C PRO A 64 -29.94 -2.50 -9.23
N ASN A 65 -29.08 -1.62 -9.78
CA ASN A 65 -28.47 -1.79 -11.11
C ASN A 65 -27.17 -2.61 -11.08
N MET A 66 -26.83 -3.22 -9.94
CA MET A 66 -25.66 -4.10 -9.77
C MET A 66 -26.04 -5.57 -9.95
N GLU A 67 -25.67 -6.14 -11.10
CA GLU A 67 -25.68 -7.58 -11.28
C GLU A 67 -24.42 -8.20 -10.64
N VAL A 68 -24.60 -9.31 -9.93
CA VAL A 68 -23.49 -10.05 -9.30
C VAL A 68 -23.50 -11.48 -9.81
N HIS A 69 -22.42 -11.86 -10.49
CA HIS A 69 -22.17 -13.19 -11.01
C HIS A 69 -21.01 -13.83 -10.25
N ARG A 70 -21.10 -15.13 -9.91
CA ARG A 70 -19.97 -15.87 -9.33
C ARG A 70 -19.20 -16.59 -10.44
N LEU A 71 -17.88 -16.57 -10.37
CA LEU A 71 -16.97 -17.37 -11.21
C LEU A 71 -16.03 -18.20 -10.32
N PRO A 72 -15.45 -19.30 -10.82
CA PRO A 72 -14.31 -19.95 -10.18
C PRO A 72 -13.12 -18.98 -10.09
N ASN A 73 -12.27 -19.14 -9.08
CA ASN A 73 -11.07 -18.32 -8.90
C ASN A 73 -9.91 -18.78 -9.81
N VAL A 74 -10.09 -18.59 -11.11
CA VAL A 74 -9.17 -18.98 -12.20
C VAL A 74 -8.91 -17.80 -13.14
N GLY A 75 -7.80 -17.83 -13.86
CA GLY A 75 -7.61 -16.97 -15.04
C GLY A 75 -7.59 -15.45 -14.83
N ARG A 76 -7.31 -14.97 -13.61
CA ARG A 76 -7.10 -13.54 -13.27
C ARG A 76 -8.27 -12.63 -13.69
N GLU A 77 -8.03 -11.34 -13.95
CA GLU A 77 -9.01 -10.43 -14.56
C GLU A 77 -9.44 -10.85 -15.97
N SER A 78 -8.54 -11.46 -16.75
CA SER A 78 -8.77 -11.72 -18.16
C SER A 78 -9.84 -12.78 -18.43
N HIS A 79 -9.89 -13.85 -17.62
CA HIS A 79 -11.01 -14.81 -17.64
C HIS A 79 -12.34 -14.13 -17.27
N THR A 80 -12.34 -13.11 -16.42
CA THR A 80 -13.58 -12.38 -16.11
C THR A 80 -14.11 -11.66 -17.36
N TYR A 81 -13.27 -10.88 -18.01
CA TYR A 81 -13.67 -10.09 -19.17
C TYR A 81 -14.08 -10.98 -20.34
N LEU A 82 -13.34 -12.06 -20.60
CA LEU A 82 -13.68 -13.04 -21.63
C LEU A 82 -14.94 -13.84 -21.30
N ASN A 83 -15.18 -14.22 -20.04
CA ASN A 83 -16.44 -14.87 -19.65
C ASN A 83 -17.64 -13.94 -19.88
N HIS A 84 -17.51 -12.64 -19.56
CA HIS A 84 -18.52 -11.64 -19.91
C HIS A 84 -18.75 -11.58 -21.42
N ILE A 85 -17.69 -11.39 -22.22
CA ILE A 85 -17.78 -11.28 -23.68
C ILE A 85 -18.42 -12.52 -24.30
N VAL A 86 -17.99 -13.72 -23.92
CA VAL A 86 -18.51 -14.99 -24.45
C VAL A 86 -19.97 -15.22 -24.04
N LYS A 87 -20.32 -14.96 -22.78
CA LYS A 87 -21.70 -15.14 -22.27
C LYS A 87 -22.68 -14.15 -22.93
N ASN A 88 -22.25 -12.89 -23.08
CA ASN A 88 -23.11 -11.78 -23.47
C ASN A 88 -22.91 -11.32 -24.92
N TYR A 89 -22.12 -12.00 -25.76
CA TYR A 89 -21.69 -11.55 -27.10
C TYR A 89 -22.79 -10.91 -27.97
N ASN A 90 -24.01 -11.48 -27.98
CA ASN A 90 -25.17 -10.97 -28.75
C ASN A 90 -26.03 -9.91 -28.01
N LYS A 91 -25.60 -9.47 -26.83
CA LYS A 91 -26.36 -8.67 -25.85
C LYS A 91 -25.51 -7.61 -25.10
N LEU A 92 -24.22 -7.49 -25.40
CA LEU A 92 -23.31 -6.49 -24.82
C LEU A 92 -23.93 -5.08 -24.84
N ALA A 93 -23.60 -4.24 -23.86
CA ALA A 93 -23.90 -2.80 -23.92
C ALA A 93 -23.39 -2.13 -25.20
N ASP A 94 -23.90 -0.94 -25.55
CA ASP A 94 -23.35 -0.19 -26.69
C ASP A 94 -21.88 0.18 -26.46
N TRP A 95 -21.53 0.49 -25.20
CA TRP A 95 -20.20 0.76 -24.69
C TRP A 95 -19.93 -0.03 -23.40
N THR A 96 -18.86 -0.83 -23.36
CA THR A 96 -18.50 -1.66 -22.20
C THR A 96 -17.15 -1.22 -21.64
N VAL A 97 -17.12 -0.86 -20.36
CA VAL A 97 -15.93 -0.53 -19.58
C VAL A 97 -15.47 -1.76 -18.81
N PHE A 98 -14.22 -2.15 -18.94
CA PHE A 98 -13.62 -3.28 -18.21
C PHE A 98 -12.65 -2.76 -17.15
N THR A 99 -12.79 -3.23 -15.90
CA THR A 99 -11.92 -2.83 -14.79
C THR A 99 -11.75 -3.94 -13.74
N GLN A 100 -10.58 -3.95 -13.09
CA GLN A 100 -10.39 -4.60 -11.79
C GLN A 100 -11.19 -3.86 -10.70
N ALA A 101 -11.49 -4.54 -9.60
CA ALA A 101 -12.40 -4.06 -8.55
C ALA A 101 -11.82 -3.02 -7.58
N GLY A 102 -10.49 -2.93 -7.45
CA GLY A 102 -9.85 -1.91 -6.60
C GLY A 102 -10.17 -0.48 -7.06
N GLU A 103 -10.42 0.43 -6.10
CA GLU A 103 -10.88 1.80 -6.40
C GLU A 103 -9.94 2.55 -7.36
N PRO A 104 -10.44 3.02 -8.52
CA PRO A 104 -9.67 3.76 -9.51
C PRO A 104 -8.96 4.97 -8.90
N SER A 105 -7.63 4.92 -8.92
CA SER A 105 -6.75 5.89 -8.27
C SER A 105 -5.39 5.91 -8.98
N PHE A 106 -4.56 6.91 -8.70
CA PHE A 106 -3.31 7.13 -9.43
C PHE A 106 -2.35 5.94 -9.37
N GLY A 107 -1.80 5.60 -10.56
CA GLY A 107 -0.63 4.76 -10.76
C GLY A 107 -0.79 3.31 -10.32
N TYR A 108 0.33 2.60 -10.24
CA TYR A 108 0.42 1.26 -9.69
C TYR A 108 1.59 1.19 -8.73
N ARG A 109 1.38 0.64 -7.53
CA ARG A 109 2.39 0.57 -6.46
C ARG A 109 2.88 -0.87 -6.23
N GLY A 110 2.46 -1.81 -7.08
CA GLY A 110 2.73 -3.24 -6.95
C GLY A 110 1.51 -4.03 -6.44
N HIS A 111 1.46 -5.31 -6.78
CA HIS A 111 0.30 -6.21 -6.70
C HIS A 111 -0.39 -6.31 -5.31
N ARG A 112 0.24 -5.81 -4.24
CA ARG A 112 -0.30 -5.80 -2.86
C ARG A 112 -0.17 -4.46 -2.12
N ALA A 113 0.29 -3.40 -2.81
CA ALA A 113 0.47 -2.06 -2.23
C ALA A 113 -0.45 -0.99 -2.85
N GLY A 114 -1.39 -1.40 -3.71
CA GLY A 114 -2.42 -0.55 -4.29
C GLY A 114 -1.95 0.32 -5.46
N GLY A 115 -2.61 1.46 -5.63
CA GLY A 115 -2.60 2.22 -6.89
C GLY A 115 -3.62 1.60 -7.85
N GLY A 116 -4.67 2.35 -8.15
CA GLY A 116 -5.82 1.90 -8.94
C GLY A 116 -5.70 2.16 -10.44
N HIS A 117 -4.50 2.17 -11.00
CA HIS A 117 -4.20 2.16 -12.43
C HIS A 117 -4.70 3.35 -13.28
N LEU A 118 -4.90 4.54 -12.69
CA LEU A 118 -5.15 5.77 -13.46
C LEU A 118 -3.85 6.53 -13.77
N LEU A 119 -3.77 7.15 -14.95
CA LEU A 119 -2.74 8.14 -15.28
C LEU A 119 -2.97 9.43 -14.47
N ALA A 120 -1.92 10.18 -14.16
CA ALA A 120 -2.05 11.49 -13.53
C ALA A 120 -2.90 12.44 -14.41
N GLY A 121 -3.96 13.00 -13.82
CA GLY A 121 -4.94 13.83 -14.51
C GLY A 121 -6.06 13.09 -15.24
N ASP A 122 -6.09 11.75 -15.23
CA ASP A 122 -7.21 10.96 -15.75
C ASP A 122 -8.22 10.63 -14.63
N THR A 123 -9.46 10.30 -15.01
CA THR A 123 -10.52 9.88 -14.07
C THR A 123 -11.24 8.65 -14.58
N PHE A 124 -11.88 7.88 -13.70
CA PHE A 124 -12.72 6.76 -14.13
C PHE A 124 -13.96 7.22 -14.93
N ALA A 125 -14.50 8.41 -14.65
CA ALA A 125 -15.64 8.97 -15.39
C ALA A 125 -15.32 9.11 -16.89
N ASN A 126 -14.07 9.41 -17.25
CA ASN A 126 -13.63 9.49 -18.65
C ASN A 126 -13.74 8.16 -19.42
N TYR A 127 -13.93 7.02 -18.74
CA TYR A 127 -14.17 5.72 -19.37
C TYR A 127 -15.65 5.44 -19.62
N LEU A 128 -16.57 6.13 -18.93
CA LEU A 128 -18.02 5.97 -19.13
C LEU A 128 -18.49 6.61 -20.44
N THR A 129 -17.81 7.66 -20.91
CA THR A 129 -18.12 8.35 -22.17
C THR A 129 -17.60 7.53 -23.37
N PRO A 130 -18.44 7.21 -24.37
CA PRO A 130 -18.01 6.57 -25.60
C PRO A 130 -17.01 7.41 -26.41
N ASP A 131 -15.89 6.80 -26.81
CA ASP A 131 -14.89 7.44 -27.66
C ASP A 131 -15.23 7.28 -29.16
N PRO A 132 -15.11 8.33 -30.01
CA PRO A 132 -15.41 8.26 -31.44
C PRO A 132 -14.62 7.20 -32.23
N SER A 133 -13.45 6.77 -31.75
CA SER A 133 -12.67 5.67 -32.36
C SER A 133 -13.28 4.28 -32.12
N GLY A 134 -14.28 4.18 -31.24
CA GLY A 134 -14.89 2.94 -30.76
C GLY A 134 -14.11 2.24 -29.65
N ALA A 135 -12.99 2.79 -29.18
CA ALA A 135 -12.18 2.22 -28.10
C ALA A 135 -11.54 3.32 -27.25
N ARG A 136 -11.32 3.03 -25.96
CA ARG A 136 -10.57 3.89 -25.04
C ARG A 136 -9.52 3.08 -24.30
N PHE A 137 -8.27 3.28 -24.71
CA PHE A 137 -7.07 2.84 -24.02
C PHE A 137 -6.24 4.05 -23.64
N ILE A 138 -5.69 4.05 -22.42
CA ILE A 138 -4.63 4.98 -22.02
C ILE A 138 -3.36 4.15 -21.96
N HIS A 139 -2.42 4.42 -22.85
CA HIS A 139 -1.14 3.70 -22.88
C HIS A 139 -0.28 4.21 -21.73
N THR A 140 -0.24 3.42 -20.66
CA THR A 140 0.57 3.66 -19.45
C THR A 140 1.91 2.94 -19.52
N ALA A 141 2.00 1.91 -20.37
CA ALA A 141 3.17 1.06 -20.56
C ALA A 141 3.34 0.63 -22.03
N VAL A 142 4.55 0.18 -22.35
CA VAL A 142 4.87 -0.51 -23.62
C VAL A 142 5.67 -1.77 -23.29
N VAL A 143 5.50 -2.84 -24.07
CA VAL A 143 6.34 -4.04 -24.03
C VAL A 143 6.88 -4.37 -25.42
N GLN A 144 8.16 -4.74 -25.53
CA GLN A 144 8.70 -5.44 -26.71
C GLN A 144 8.59 -6.94 -26.46
N LEU A 145 8.11 -7.68 -27.46
CA LEU A 145 8.06 -9.14 -27.47
C LEU A 145 8.98 -9.66 -28.59
N PRO A 146 9.73 -10.76 -28.40
CA PRO A 146 9.64 -11.70 -27.28
C PRO A 146 10.41 -11.31 -26.01
N SER A 147 11.24 -10.26 -25.99
CA SER A 147 12.18 -10.03 -24.88
C SER A 147 11.55 -9.57 -23.56
N MET A 148 10.27 -9.19 -23.59
CA MET A 148 9.52 -8.64 -22.45
C MET A 148 10.16 -7.38 -21.84
N ASN A 149 11.02 -6.67 -22.57
CA ASN A 149 11.54 -5.38 -22.15
C ASN A 149 10.45 -4.30 -22.21
N HIS A 150 10.42 -3.43 -21.22
CA HIS A 150 9.30 -2.51 -20.97
C HIS A 150 9.68 -1.02 -21.05
N LEU A 151 8.66 -0.19 -21.29
CA LEU A 151 8.63 1.24 -20.97
C LEU A 151 7.46 1.54 -20.02
N LEU A 152 7.62 2.54 -19.16
CA LEU A 152 6.52 3.11 -18.38
C LEU A 152 6.37 4.60 -18.65
N ARG A 153 5.13 5.08 -18.73
CA ARG A 153 4.82 6.50 -18.95
C ARG A 153 5.12 7.28 -17.68
N ALA A 154 5.83 8.40 -17.79
CA ALA A 154 6.30 9.19 -16.66
C ALA A 154 5.13 9.67 -15.77
N ALA A 155 4.00 10.06 -16.38
CA ALA A 155 2.77 10.43 -15.66
C ALA A 155 1.93 9.24 -15.17
N PHE A 156 2.43 8.00 -15.29
CA PHE A 156 1.92 6.82 -14.59
C PHE A 156 2.79 6.48 -13.37
N CYS A 157 4.08 6.83 -13.40
CA CYS A 157 5.03 6.68 -12.29
C CYS A 157 5.00 7.87 -11.31
N ILE A 158 4.70 9.08 -11.79
CA ILE A 158 4.73 10.33 -11.02
C ILE A 158 3.34 10.98 -11.06
N ASN A 159 2.71 11.20 -9.90
CA ASN A 159 1.38 11.82 -9.84
C ASN A 159 1.45 13.35 -10.01
N SER A 160 1.70 13.81 -11.24
CA SER A 160 1.50 15.22 -11.58
C SER A 160 1.10 15.39 -13.05
N THR A 161 0.04 16.17 -13.26
CA THR A 161 -0.42 16.68 -14.56
C THR A 161 0.69 17.39 -15.35
N ASP A 162 1.63 18.01 -14.63
CA ASP A 162 2.72 18.81 -15.19
C ASP A 162 3.70 17.92 -15.99
N VAL A 163 3.70 16.60 -15.72
CA VAL A 163 4.53 15.62 -16.42
C VAL A 163 4.06 15.41 -17.86
N GLU A 164 2.76 15.41 -18.16
CA GLU A 164 2.28 15.34 -19.56
C GLU A 164 2.32 16.72 -20.25
N ALA A 165 2.11 17.81 -19.51
CA ALA A 165 2.00 19.18 -20.02
C ALA A 165 0.89 19.37 -21.07
N GLY A 166 -0.30 18.82 -20.80
CA GLY A 166 -1.49 18.94 -21.63
C GLY A 166 -2.65 18.10 -21.13
N SER A 167 -3.70 17.95 -21.95
CA SER A 167 -4.80 17.01 -21.69
C SER A 167 -4.34 15.56 -21.77
N VAL A 168 -4.87 14.71 -20.89
CA VAL A 168 -4.69 13.25 -20.96
C VAL A 168 -5.18 12.74 -22.31
N THR A 169 -4.34 11.92 -22.93
CA THR A 169 -4.48 11.40 -24.30
C THR A 169 -3.91 9.98 -24.35
N ALA A 170 -4.44 9.14 -25.26
CA ALA A 170 -4.10 7.72 -25.35
C ALA A 170 -2.57 7.50 -25.38
N CYS A 171 -1.89 8.16 -26.33
CA CYS A 171 -0.43 8.24 -26.37
C CYS A 171 0.11 9.49 -25.63
N PRO A 172 1.31 9.43 -25.03
CA PRO A 172 2.07 10.63 -24.71
C PRO A 172 2.58 11.30 -25.99
N ARG A 173 2.72 12.63 -25.95
CA ARG A 173 3.03 13.45 -27.14
C ARG A 173 4.49 13.38 -27.61
N VAL A 174 5.43 12.99 -26.76
CA VAL A 174 6.87 12.92 -27.07
C VAL A 174 7.57 11.77 -26.35
N ALA A 175 8.60 11.20 -26.98
CA ALA A 175 9.42 10.11 -26.46
C ALA A 175 9.94 10.34 -25.03
N ALA A 176 10.28 11.59 -24.68
CA ALA A 176 10.77 11.97 -23.36
C ALA A 176 9.73 11.84 -22.22
N LYS A 177 8.49 11.45 -22.49
CA LYS A 177 7.49 11.08 -21.48
C LYS A 177 7.49 9.58 -21.13
N TRP A 178 8.36 8.77 -21.71
CA TRP A 178 8.62 7.39 -21.27
C TRP A 178 9.87 7.30 -20.39
N SER A 179 9.95 6.27 -19.56
CA SER A 179 11.21 5.79 -18.98
C SER A 179 12.24 5.43 -20.06
N LYS A 180 13.48 5.12 -19.68
CA LYS A 180 14.33 4.26 -20.52
C LYS A 180 13.74 2.84 -20.61
N TRP A 181 14.17 2.08 -21.63
CA TRP A 181 13.84 0.66 -21.75
C TRP A 181 14.42 -0.12 -20.57
N TRP A 182 13.60 -0.95 -19.91
CA TRP A 182 14.00 -1.72 -18.74
C TRP A 182 13.65 -3.20 -18.83
N ASP A 183 14.51 -4.00 -18.22
CA ASP A 183 14.42 -5.46 -18.16
C ASP A 183 13.59 -5.90 -16.94
N ILE A 184 12.70 -6.88 -17.13
CA ILE A 184 11.78 -7.36 -16.09
C ILE A 184 12.43 -8.35 -15.09
N GLY A 185 13.68 -8.74 -15.31
CA GLY A 185 14.48 -9.59 -14.44
C GLY A 185 13.80 -10.92 -14.14
N ALA A 186 13.82 -11.33 -12.86
CA ALA A 186 13.25 -12.60 -12.39
C ALA A 186 11.75 -12.80 -12.69
N PHE A 187 11.01 -11.78 -13.14
CA PHE A 187 9.65 -11.96 -13.65
C PHE A 187 9.62 -12.69 -15.01
N HIS A 188 10.65 -12.52 -15.85
CA HIS A 188 10.82 -13.30 -17.08
C HIS A 188 10.90 -14.80 -16.77
N ASP A 189 11.78 -15.18 -15.84
CA ASP A 189 12.00 -16.57 -15.45
C ASP A 189 10.77 -17.19 -14.76
N PHE A 190 10.06 -16.38 -13.97
CA PHE A 190 8.76 -16.74 -13.40
C PHE A 190 7.71 -17.05 -14.50
N ILE A 191 7.58 -16.21 -15.53
CA ILE A 191 6.68 -16.48 -16.66
C ILE A 191 7.15 -17.71 -17.46
N ALA A 192 8.45 -17.88 -17.71
CA ALA A 192 9.00 -19.07 -18.37
C ALA A 192 8.67 -20.36 -17.60
N SER A 193 8.85 -20.38 -16.28
CA SER A 193 8.48 -21.55 -15.45
C SER A 193 6.97 -21.85 -15.44
N LYS A 194 6.10 -20.84 -15.60
CA LYS A 194 4.65 -21.06 -15.78
C LYS A 194 4.34 -21.69 -17.14
N ILE A 195 4.93 -21.18 -18.22
CA ILE A 195 4.79 -21.76 -19.57
C ILE A 195 5.20 -23.24 -19.55
N GLU A 196 6.36 -23.57 -18.98
CA GLU A 196 6.84 -24.95 -18.86
C GLU A 196 5.91 -25.83 -18.00
N SER A 197 5.57 -25.39 -16.79
CA SER A 197 4.77 -26.20 -15.85
C SER A 197 3.29 -26.35 -16.22
N GLN A 198 2.74 -25.45 -17.04
CA GLN A 198 1.35 -25.49 -17.52
C GLN A 198 1.23 -26.07 -18.94
N GLY A 199 2.34 -26.48 -19.58
CA GLY A 199 2.33 -26.96 -20.97
C GLY A 199 1.93 -25.88 -21.98
N GLY A 200 2.19 -24.61 -21.65
CA GLY A 200 1.84 -23.44 -22.44
C GLY A 200 2.81 -23.14 -23.58
N GLU A 201 2.61 -21.99 -24.22
CA GLU A 201 3.39 -21.57 -25.39
C GLU A 201 4.15 -20.24 -25.19
N PRO A 202 5.22 -19.99 -25.97
CA PRO A 202 5.93 -18.71 -25.97
C PRO A 202 5.04 -17.52 -26.36
N VAL A 203 5.35 -16.35 -25.82
CA VAL A 203 4.51 -15.13 -25.98
C VAL A 203 4.26 -14.71 -27.44
N MET A 204 5.20 -14.95 -28.35
CA MET A 204 5.03 -14.64 -29.78
C MET A 204 4.16 -15.66 -30.51
N ASP A 205 4.10 -16.90 -30.04
CA ASP A 205 3.20 -17.92 -30.57
C ASP A 205 1.78 -17.66 -30.07
N PHE A 206 1.62 -17.35 -28.77
CA PHE A 206 0.33 -16.93 -28.21
C PHE A 206 -0.23 -15.69 -28.93
N TYR A 207 0.62 -14.69 -29.19
CA TYR A 207 0.23 -13.50 -29.93
C TYR A 207 -0.25 -13.85 -31.36
N ARG A 208 0.41 -14.76 -32.07
CA ARG A 208 -0.04 -15.23 -33.39
C ARG A 208 -1.32 -16.06 -33.31
N HIS A 209 -1.39 -17.08 -32.46
CA HIS A 209 -2.55 -17.98 -32.40
C HIS A 209 -3.82 -17.27 -31.89
N TYR A 210 -3.69 -16.34 -30.95
CA TYR A 210 -4.83 -15.78 -30.23
C TYR A 210 -5.08 -14.28 -30.42
N ILE A 211 -4.10 -13.46 -30.85
CA ILE A 211 -4.29 -12.00 -30.95
C ILE A 211 -4.29 -11.53 -32.42
N ASN A 212 -3.21 -11.79 -33.15
CA ASN A 212 -3.03 -11.37 -34.54
C ASN A 212 -2.44 -12.50 -35.39
N PRO A 213 -3.29 -13.40 -35.94
CA PRO A 213 -2.86 -14.51 -36.80
C PRO A 213 -2.23 -14.10 -38.13
N SER A 214 -2.31 -12.82 -38.51
CA SER A 214 -1.66 -12.27 -39.70
C SER A 214 -0.24 -11.75 -39.43
N HIS A 215 0.24 -11.78 -38.17
CA HIS A 215 1.56 -11.26 -37.80
C HIS A 215 2.69 -12.22 -38.17
N VAL A 216 3.50 -11.84 -39.16
CA VAL A 216 4.61 -12.66 -39.67
C VAL A 216 5.96 -12.37 -39.01
N ASP A 217 6.11 -11.23 -38.34
CA ASP A 217 7.41 -10.82 -37.79
C ASP A 217 7.80 -11.55 -36.51
N ARG A 218 9.12 -11.65 -36.29
CA ARG A 218 9.72 -12.32 -35.14
C ARG A 218 9.63 -11.54 -33.84
N GLU A 219 9.45 -10.23 -33.91
CA GLU A 219 9.15 -9.36 -32.78
C GLU A 219 7.85 -8.59 -33.01
N VAL A 220 7.31 -8.02 -31.94
CA VAL A 220 6.31 -6.94 -31.97
C VAL A 220 6.59 -5.99 -30.82
N THR A 221 6.02 -4.78 -30.84
CA THR A 221 6.11 -3.83 -29.72
C THR A 221 4.73 -3.26 -29.48
N ILE A 222 4.19 -3.43 -28.27
CA ILE A 222 2.76 -3.25 -27.96
C ILE A 222 2.61 -2.17 -26.88
N SER A 223 1.74 -1.18 -27.14
CA SER A 223 1.36 -0.16 -26.14
C SER A 223 0.09 -0.58 -25.40
N PHE A 224 0.11 -0.60 -24.06
CA PHE A 224 -0.98 -1.20 -23.26
C PHE A 224 -1.42 -0.37 -22.05
N SER A 225 -2.63 -0.67 -21.56
CA SER A 225 -3.20 -0.12 -20.34
C SER A 225 -2.96 -1.07 -19.17
N GLN A 226 -1.88 -0.85 -18.43
CA GLN A 226 -1.53 -1.63 -17.24
C GLN A 226 -2.66 -1.56 -16.19
N GLY A 227 -2.97 -2.68 -15.53
CA GLY A 227 -4.18 -2.88 -14.74
C GLY A 227 -5.40 -3.35 -15.55
N ALA A 228 -5.21 -3.59 -16.86
CA ALA A 228 -6.24 -4.03 -17.81
C ALA A 228 -7.54 -3.19 -17.73
N ARG A 229 -7.43 -1.86 -17.57
CA ARG A 229 -8.57 -0.94 -17.65
C ARG A 229 -8.66 -0.29 -19.03
N PHE A 230 -9.81 -0.47 -19.66
CA PHE A 230 -10.14 0.09 -20.96
C PHE A 230 -11.66 0.14 -21.14
N ALA A 231 -12.12 0.76 -22.22
CA ALA A 231 -13.51 0.66 -22.64
C ALA A 231 -13.59 0.47 -24.16
N VAL A 232 -14.62 -0.24 -24.65
CA VAL A 232 -14.79 -0.57 -26.07
C VAL A 232 -16.26 -0.61 -26.45
N ALA A 233 -16.57 -0.19 -27.67
CA ALA A 233 -17.91 -0.28 -28.24
C ALA A 233 -18.26 -1.73 -28.63
N ARG A 234 -19.55 -2.09 -28.59
CA ARG A 234 -20.06 -3.40 -29.05
C ARG A 234 -19.46 -3.82 -30.39
N ALA A 235 -19.40 -2.89 -31.34
CA ALA A 235 -18.92 -3.16 -32.70
C ALA A 235 -17.43 -3.51 -32.79
N LYS A 236 -16.58 -3.08 -31.83
CA LYS A 236 -15.17 -3.49 -31.75
C LYS A 236 -15.02 -4.91 -31.18
N ILE A 237 -15.86 -5.29 -30.22
CA ILE A 237 -15.91 -6.67 -29.73
C ILE A 237 -16.45 -7.60 -30.83
N GLN A 238 -17.57 -7.21 -31.46
CA GLN A 238 -18.23 -8.01 -32.49
C GLN A 238 -17.53 -8.00 -33.87
N SER A 239 -16.48 -7.20 -34.08
CA SER A 239 -15.67 -7.30 -35.30
C SER A 239 -14.82 -8.59 -35.35
N ARG A 240 -14.69 -9.29 -34.21
CA ARG A 240 -14.00 -10.57 -34.12
C ARG A 240 -14.98 -11.70 -33.75
N PRO A 241 -14.95 -12.87 -34.42
CA PRO A 241 -15.89 -13.95 -34.13
C PRO A 241 -15.89 -14.42 -32.68
N LYS A 242 -17.08 -14.70 -32.13
CA LYS A 242 -17.28 -15.26 -30.77
C LYS A 242 -16.36 -16.45 -30.45
N ALA A 243 -16.16 -17.33 -31.43
CA ALA A 243 -15.30 -18.52 -31.32
C ALA A 243 -13.83 -18.20 -30.99
N ASP A 244 -13.34 -17.01 -31.29
CA ASP A 244 -11.99 -16.59 -30.94
C ASP A 244 -11.88 -16.20 -29.47
N TYR A 245 -12.90 -15.51 -28.93
CA TYR A 245 -13.00 -15.22 -27.50
C TYR A 245 -13.23 -16.50 -26.69
N GLU A 246 -13.91 -17.50 -27.25
CA GLU A 246 -14.06 -18.83 -26.64
C GLU A 246 -12.72 -19.58 -26.57
N ARG A 247 -11.94 -19.60 -27.67
CA ARG A 247 -10.57 -20.17 -27.63
C ARG A 247 -9.65 -19.44 -26.65
N LEU A 248 -9.72 -18.11 -26.59
CA LEU A 248 -8.98 -17.31 -25.61
C LEU A 248 -9.38 -17.64 -24.16
N LEU A 249 -10.68 -17.76 -23.88
CA LEU A 249 -11.19 -18.08 -22.54
C LEU A 249 -10.72 -19.46 -22.05
N GLU A 250 -10.64 -20.45 -22.94
CA GLU A 250 -10.16 -21.79 -22.60
C GLU A 250 -8.72 -21.74 -22.05
N THR A 251 -7.81 -20.99 -22.70
CA THR A 251 -6.41 -20.82 -22.24
C THR A 251 -6.27 -20.22 -20.83
N LEU A 252 -7.34 -19.67 -20.26
CA LEU A 252 -7.38 -19.04 -18.94
C LEU A 252 -8.20 -19.84 -17.92
N SER A 253 -8.90 -20.91 -18.35
CA SER A 253 -9.90 -21.59 -17.52
C SER A 253 -9.35 -22.79 -16.74
N HIS A 254 -8.17 -23.30 -17.09
CA HIS A 254 -7.58 -24.49 -16.48
C HIS A 254 -6.86 -24.23 -15.15
N ASP A 255 -6.28 -23.04 -14.96
CA ASP A 255 -5.41 -22.70 -13.83
C ASP A 255 -5.95 -21.56 -12.96
N ALA A 256 -5.61 -21.60 -11.67
CA ALA A 256 -5.82 -20.47 -10.76
C ALA A 256 -5.12 -19.18 -11.24
N ASP A 257 -3.92 -19.33 -11.82
CA ASP A 257 -3.01 -18.25 -12.20
C ASP A 257 -2.22 -18.66 -13.48
N PRO A 258 -2.86 -18.67 -14.67
CA PRO A 258 -2.26 -19.13 -15.93
C PRO A 258 -1.27 -18.13 -16.52
N TYR A 259 -0.26 -18.63 -17.24
CA TYR A 259 0.70 -17.81 -18.00
C TYR A 259 0.01 -16.83 -18.98
N SER A 260 -1.04 -17.30 -19.67
CA SER A 260 -1.84 -16.53 -20.63
C SER A 260 -2.48 -15.27 -20.04
N GLY A 261 -2.79 -15.27 -18.74
CA GLY A 261 -3.36 -14.11 -18.04
C GLY A 261 -2.43 -12.90 -18.02
N TYR A 262 -1.12 -13.14 -17.95
CA TYR A 262 -0.11 -12.08 -17.99
C TYR A 262 0.08 -11.51 -19.41
N PHE A 263 -0.01 -12.35 -20.43
CA PHE A 263 0.02 -11.91 -21.83
C PHE A 263 -1.21 -11.07 -22.19
N MET A 264 -2.38 -11.47 -21.69
CA MET A 264 -3.63 -10.76 -21.94
C MET A 264 -3.62 -9.32 -21.40
N GLU A 265 -3.05 -9.04 -20.21
CA GLU A 265 -2.90 -7.67 -19.70
C GLU A 265 -2.17 -6.74 -20.70
N TRP A 266 -1.17 -7.26 -21.42
CA TRP A 266 -0.44 -6.53 -22.46
C TRP A 266 -1.20 -6.42 -23.78
N MET A 267 -2.05 -7.39 -24.11
CA MET A 267 -2.59 -7.59 -25.46
C MET A 267 -4.04 -7.08 -25.66
N TRP A 268 -4.70 -6.52 -24.63
CA TRP A 268 -6.06 -5.98 -24.75
C TRP A 268 -6.23 -4.89 -25.83
N SER A 269 -5.23 -4.03 -26.02
CA SER A 269 -5.24 -2.98 -27.04
C SER A 269 -5.19 -3.57 -28.45
N GLU A 270 -4.26 -4.50 -28.68
CA GLU A 270 -4.12 -5.25 -29.94
C GLU A 270 -5.39 -6.07 -30.27
N LEU A 271 -5.99 -6.72 -29.26
CA LEU A 271 -7.17 -7.57 -29.41
C LEU A 271 -8.41 -6.83 -29.97
N PHE A 272 -8.59 -5.55 -29.64
CA PHE A 272 -9.76 -4.76 -30.05
C PHE A 272 -9.46 -3.65 -31.06
N GLN A 273 -8.20 -3.28 -31.26
CA GLN A 273 -7.80 -2.24 -32.22
C GLN A 273 -6.95 -2.79 -33.37
N GLY A 274 -6.46 -4.02 -33.28
CA GLY A 274 -5.36 -4.51 -34.11
C GLY A 274 -4.05 -3.80 -33.78
N HIS A 275 -3.00 -4.11 -34.55
CA HIS A 275 -1.72 -3.42 -34.41
C HIS A 275 -1.83 -1.98 -34.93
N GLN A 276 -1.50 -1.02 -34.07
CA GLN A 276 -1.65 0.42 -34.32
C GLN A 276 -0.28 1.09 -34.49
N GLU A 277 -0.26 2.27 -35.11
CA GLU A 277 0.94 3.12 -35.11
C GLU A 277 1.33 3.44 -33.65
N LEU A 278 2.58 3.15 -33.30
CA LEU A 278 3.04 3.24 -31.92
C LEU A 278 3.29 4.69 -31.52
N CYS A 279 2.97 5.00 -30.26
CA CYS A 279 3.23 6.31 -29.67
C CYS A 279 4.70 6.73 -29.85
N PRO A 280 5.02 8.04 -29.91
CA PRO A 280 6.40 8.51 -29.89
C PRO A 280 7.18 7.94 -28.69
N MET A 281 8.21 7.13 -28.97
CA MET A 281 8.98 6.35 -27.98
C MET A 281 10.48 6.66 -28.06
N PRO A 282 11.24 6.41 -26.98
CA PRO A 282 12.70 6.37 -27.05
C PRO A 282 13.15 5.20 -27.96
N PRO A 283 14.28 5.35 -28.67
CA PRO A 283 14.82 4.27 -29.50
C PRO A 283 15.09 3.01 -28.66
N LYS A 284 15.02 1.83 -29.28
CA LYS A 284 15.39 0.55 -28.65
C LYS A 284 16.90 0.59 -28.32
N THR A 285 17.24 0.84 -27.06
CA THR A 285 18.63 0.83 -26.54
C THR A 285 18.89 -0.43 -25.71
N ALA A 286 20.13 -0.63 -25.28
CA ALA A 286 20.41 -1.53 -24.16
C ALA A 286 19.53 -1.15 -22.95
N THR A 287 19.05 -2.16 -22.24
CA THR A 287 18.12 -1.99 -21.12
C THR A 287 18.84 -1.79 -19.79
N ILE A 288 18.11 -1.22 -18.83
CA ILE A 288 18.53 -1.03 -17.45
C ILE A 288 17.58 -1.76 -16.49
N SER A 289 17.94 -1.87 -15.21
CA SER A 289 17.01 -2.45 -14.23
C SER A 289 15.82 -1.52 -13.97
N HIS A 290 14.67 -2.08 -13.58
CA HIS A 290 13.47 -1.30 -13.21
C HIS A 290 13.77 -0.15 -12.21
N PRO A 291 14.52 -0.36 -11.10
CA PRO A 291 14.86 0.74 -10.18
C PRO A 291 15.63 1.88 -10.84
N MET A 292 16.58 1.58 -11.75
CA MET A 292 17.34 2.60 -12.48
C MET A 292 16.46 3.38 -13.45
N ALA A 293 15.43 2.75 -14.03
CA ALA A 293 14.45 3.43 -14.88
C ALA A 293 13.51 4.35 -14.09
N MET A 294 13.18 4.00 -12.84
CA MET A 294 12.39 4.86 -11.95
C MET A 294 13.21 6.03 -11.39
N ASP A 295 14.46 5.78 -11.01
CA ASP A 295 15.42 6.82 -10.59
C ASP A 295 15.70 7.82 -11.72
N GLU A 296 15.95 7.36 -12.94
CA GLU A 296 16.16 8.25 -14.09
C GLU A 296 14.91 9.09 -14.42
N LEU A 297 13.71 8.54 -14.29
CA LEU A 297 12.48 9.34 -14.37
C LEU A 297 12.39 10.39 -13.25
N ALA A 298 12.78 10.05 -12.03
CA ALA A 298 12.74 10.98 -10.91
C ALA A 298 13.75 12.14 -11.08
N GLN A 299 14.95 11.84 -11.57
CA GLN A 299 15.98 12.82 -11.92
C GLN A 299 15.56 13.71 -13.11
N ARG A 300 14.79 13.17 -14.07
CA ARG A 300 14.27 13.92 -15.23
C ARG A 300 13.11 14.86 -14.87
N PHE A 301 12.35 14.58 -13.81
CA PHE A 301 11.15 15.34 -13.41
C PHE A 301 11.15 15.80 -11.93
N PRO A 302 12.22 16.46 -11.43
CA PRO A 302 12.44 16.66 -10.00
C PRO A 302 11.37 17.52 -9.32
N GLU A 303 10.86 18.56 -9.97
CA GLU A 303 9.80 19.41 -9.39
C GLU A 303 8.44 18.69 -9.34
N ALA A 304 8.14 17.83 -10.32
CA ALA A 304 6.92 17.00 -10.29
C ALA A 304 7.00 15.93 -9.19
N VAL A 305 8.18 15.38 -8.94
CA VAL A 305 8.44 14.45 -7.82
C VAL A 305 8.34 15.17 -6.47
N LYS A 306 8.92 16.36 -6.32
CA LYS A 306 8.77 17.20 -5.12
C LYS A 306 7.29 17.51 -4.84
N LYS A 307 6.55 17.96 -5.86
CA LYS A 307 5.10 18.21 -5.79
C LYS A 307 4.34 16.96 -5.34
N HIS A 308 4.60 15.82 -5.97
CA HIS A 308 4.01 14.54 -5.58
C HIS A 308 4.27 14.19 -4.10
N PHE A 309 5.48 14.42 -3.58
CA PHE A 309 5.78 14.21 -2.16
C PHE A 309 5.13 15.26 -1.23
N VAL A 310 4.93 16.49 -1.68
CA VAL A 310 4.15 17.50 -0.93
C VAL A 310 2.68 17.10 -0.88
N ASP A 311 2.09 16.72 -2.00
CA ASP A 311 0.69 16.27 -2.10
C ASP A 311 0.45 15.01 -1.24
N LEU A 312 1.40 14.07 -1.22
CA LEU A 312 1.34 12.91 -0.31
C LEU A 312 1.41 13.31 1.17
N ARG A 313 2.25 14.28 1.56
CA ARG A 313 2.32 14.78 2.94
C ARG A 313 1.07 15.57 3.33
N LEU A 314 0.50 16.34 2.41
CA LEU A 314 -0.76 17.06 2.61
C LEU A 314 -1.90 16.06 2.77
N ALA A 315 -2.05 15.08 1.88
CA ALA A 315 -3.04 14.02 1.99
C ALA A 315 -2.89 13.19 3.29
N GLN A 316 -1.65 12.91 3.74
CA GLN A 316 -1.41 12.28 5.05
C GLN A 316 -1.81 13.20 6.22
N THR A 317 -1.54 14.51 6.11
CA THR A 317 -1.94 15.51 7.12
C THR A 317 -3.46 15.70 7.16
N GLU A 318 -4.14 15.65 6.02
CA GLU A 318 -5.58 15.75 5.89
C GLU A 318 -6.29 14.47 6.35
N ALA A 319 -5.78 13.28 5.98
CA ALA A 319 -6.25 12.02 6.53
C ALA A 319 -6.03 11.96 8.05
N SER A 320 -4.88 12.43 8.55
CA SER A 320 -4.61 12.55 9.99
C SER A 320 -5.55 13.55 10.67
N ARG A 321 -5.84 14.71 10.05
CA ARG A 321 -6.85 15.67 10.54
C ARG A 321 -8.27 15.13 10.48
N PHE A 322 -8.63 14.37 9.46
CA PHE A 322 -9.96 13.77 9.31
C PHE A 322 -10.16 12.66 10.33
N LEU A 323 -9.17 11.79 10.52
CA LEU A 323 -9.10 10.86 11.64
C LEU A 323 -9.17 11.60 12.97
N GLN A 324 -8.38 12.66 13.17
CA GLN A 324 -8.41 13.47 14.39
C GLN A 324 -9.76 14.20 14.59
N ALA A 325 -10.50 14.53 13.53
CA ALA A 325 -11.83 15.13 13.60
C ALA A 325 -12.94 14.10 13.84
N SER A 326 -12.86 12.90 13.25
CA SER A 326 -13.76 11.79 13.55
C SER A 326 -13.52 11.22 14.95
N VAL A 327 -12.25 11.13 15.37
CA VAL A 327 -11.84 10.74 16.73
C VAL A 327 -12.22 11.85 17.71
N SER A 328 -11.91 13.13 17.45
CA SER A 328 -12.31 14.22 18.35
C SER A 328 -13.83 14.38 18.41
N GLY A 329 -14.56 14.25 17.30
CA GLY A 329 -16.03 14.31 17.26
C GLY A 329 -16.68 13.13 17.97
N GLY A 330 -16.28 11.90 17.66
CA GLY A 330 -16.80 10.68 18.29
C GLY A 330 -16.41 10.54 19.77
N ILE A 331 -15.16 10.84 20.11
CA ILE A 331 -14.67 10.79 21.50
C ILE A 331 -15.19 11.99 22.29
N SER A 332 -15.08 13.24 21.83
CA SER A 332 -15.60 14.36 22.63
C SER A 332 -17.13 14.32 22.73
N GLY A 333 -17.86 14.01 21.66
CA GLY A 333 -19.32 13.86 21.71
C GLY A 333 -19.76 12.69 22.59
N GLY A 334 -19.18 11.50 22.39
CA GLY A 334 -19.51 10.30 23.15
C GLY A 334 -19.09 10.38 24.63
N ILE A 335 -17.88 10.88 24.90
CA ILE A 335 -17.36 11.02 26.27
C ILE A 335 -17.98 12.23 26.98
N SER A 336 -18.10 13.42 26.36
CA SER A 336 -18.72 14.55 27.06
C SER A 336 -20.22 14.32 27.28
N GLY A 337 -20.95 13.77 26.31
CA GLY A 337 -22.36 13.42 26.47
C GLY A 337 -22.57 12.29 27.47
N GLY A 338 -21.83 11.19 27.33
CA GLY A 338 -21.94 10.01 28.20
C GLY A 338 -21.49 10.27 29.63
N ILE A 339 -20.38 10.98 29.84
CA ILE A 339 -19.88 11.31 31.18
C ILE A 339 -20.73 12.41 31.85
N SER A 340 -21.09 13.50 31.15
CA SER A 340 -21.90 14.55 31.79
C SER A 340 -23.31 14.06 32.14
N GLY A 341 -23.98 13.35 31.24
CA GLY A 341 -25.30 12.76 31.51
C GLY A 341 -25.24 11.63 32.55
N GLY A 342 -24.32 10.67 32.38
CA GLY A 342 -24.21 9.49 33.24
C GLY A 342 -23.78 9.81 34.67
N ILE A 343 -22.77 10.68 34.85
CA ILE A 343 -22.28 11.02 36.20
C ILE A 343 -23.27 11.96 36.91
N ALA A 344 -23.82 12.97 36.24
CA ALA A 344 -24.77 13.89 36.87
C ALA A 344 -26.06 13.18 37.28
N GLY A 345 -26.62 12.32 36.43
CA GLY A 345 -27.82 11.54 36.75
C GLY A 345 -27.58 10.44 37.80
N GLY A 346 -26.58 9.58 37.55
CA GLY A 346 -26.35 8.39 38.37
C GLY A 346 -25.89 8.68 39.80
N ILE A 347 -24.93 9.59 39.97
CA ILE A 347 -24.37 9.88 41.30
C ILE A 347 -25.33 10.73 42.14
N SER A 348 -26.05 11.68 41.53
CA SER A 348 -27.03 12.51 42.23
C SER A 348 -28.23 11.70 42.74
N GLY A 349 -28.81 10.83 41.89
CA GLY A 349 -29.98 10.03 42.25
C GLY A 349 -29.66 8.86 43.19
N GLY A 350 -28.57 8.13 42.95
CA GLY A 350 -28.25 6.92 43.71
C GLY A 350 -27.82 7.17 45.16
N ILE A 351 -26.92 8.13 45.37
CA ILE A 351 -26.28 8.33 46.68
C ILE A 351 -27.20 9.06 47.68
N SER A 352 -27.99 10.03 47.21
CA SER A 352 -28.97 10.74 48.05
C SER A 352 -30.08 9.82 48.58
N SER A 353 -30.56 8.91 47.73
CA SER A 353 -31.67 7.99 48.03
C SER A 353 -31.25 6.81 48.93
N GLY A 354 -30.09 6.20 48.67
CA GLY A 354 -29.69 4.96 49.36
C GLY A 354 -29.14 5.15 50.77
N ILE A 355 -28.42 6.24 51.03
CA ILE A 355 -27.64 6.40 52.27
C ILE A 355 -28.39 7.20 53.35
N SER A 356 -29.25 8.15 52.98
CA SER A 356 -30.01 8.97 53.93
C SER A 356 -31.02 8.16 54.75
N GLY A 357 -31.68 7.16 54.15
CA GLY A 357 -32.69 6.34 54.83
C GLY A 357 -32.12 5.32 55.82
N GLY A 358 -31.01 4.66 55.49
CA GLY A 358 -30.51 3.51 56.25
C GLY A 358 -29.74 3.83 57.53
N ILE A 359 -29.01 4.96 57.56
CA ILE A 359 -28.05 5.26 58.63
C ILE A 359 -28.60 6.32 59.61
N SER A 360 -29.51 7.19 59.16
CA SER A 360 -30.08 8.28 59.97
C SER A 360 -30.83 7.78 61.22
N GLY A 361 -31.45 6.60 61.18
CA GLY A 361 -32.23 6.06 62.30
C GLY A 361 -31.41 5.36 63.39
N GLY A 362 -30.19 4.90 63.10
CA GLY A 362 -29.49 3.92 63.94
C GLY A 362 -28.54 4.48 65.00
N ILE A 363 -27.80 5.54 64.70
CA ILE A 363 -26.60 5.91 65.48
C ILE A 363 -26.66 7.34 66.05
N SER A 364 -27.36 8.28 65.40
CA SER A 364 -27.48 9.66 65.92
C SER A 364 -28.29 9.77 67.23
N GLY A 365 -29.05 8.74 67.61
CA GLY A 365 -29.75 8.68 68.90
C GLY A 365 -28.88 8.24 70.08
N GLY A 366 -27.68 7.71 69.83
CA GLY A 366 -26.85 7.10 70.87
C GLY A 366 -25.94 8.05 71.66
N ILE A 367 -25.61 9.23 71.12
CA ILE A 367 -24.58 10.13 71.67
C ILE A 367 -25.10 11.56 71.83
N SER A 368 -26.11 11.72 72.69
CA SER A 368 -26.49 13.01 73.29
C SER A 368 -25.94 13.17 74.72
N GLY A 369 -24.97 12.34 75.13
CA GLY A 369 -24.63 12.09 76.54
C GLY A 369 -23.34 12.74 77.06
N GLY A 370 -22.66 13.62 76.31
CA GLY A 370 -21.30 14.08 76.65
C GLY A 370 -21.01 15.55 76.39
N ILE A 371 -21.31 16.40 77.39
CA ILE A 371 -20.51 17.59 77.81
C ILE A 371 -19.95 18.45 76.65
N SER A 372 -20.67 19.44 76.11
CA SER A 372 -20.86 20.79 76.67
C SER A 372 -19.56 21.52 77.08
N GLY A 373 -19.05 22.44 76.23
CA GLY A 373 -17.97 23.37 76.62
C GLY A 373 -17.29 24.15 75.47
N GLY A 374 -17.60 25.45 75.32
CA GLY A 374 -16.91 26.43 74.45
C GLY A 374 -17.51 26.60 73.03
N ILE A 375 -18.15 27.71 72.58
CA ILE A 375 -17.80 29.16 72.57
C ILE A 375 -16.68 29.45 71.52
N SER A 376 -16.83 30.25 70.44
CA SER A 376 -17.92 31.06 69.83
C SER A 376 -17.72 31.10 68.29
N GLY A 377 -18.67 31.40 67.37
CA GLY A 377 -19.41 32.66 67.11
C GLY A 377 -18.63 33.59 66.14
N GLY A 378 -19.15 34.19 65.06
CA GLY A 378 -20.53 34.30 64.51
C GLY A 378 -20.58 34.66 62.99
N VAL A 379 -21.69 35.26 62.51
CA VAL A 379 -22.19 35.33 61.09
C VAL A 379 -22.76 36.76 60.79
N PRO A 380 -23.05 37.30 59.56
CA PRO A 380 -22.84 36.92 58.13
C PRO A 380 -21.75 37.80 57.43
N ALA A 381 -21.81 38.54 56.28
CA ALA A 381 -22.79 38.93 55.21
C ALA A 381 -22.06 39.66 54.02
N THR A 382 -22.57 40.00 52.81
CA THR A 382 -23.64 39.53 51.87
C THR A 382 -23.53 40.23 50.47
N THR A 383 -23.99 39.56 49.40
CA THR A 383 -24.54 40.06 48.09
C THR A 383 -23.83 41.08 47.16
N THR A 384 -23.49 40.61 45.93
CA THR A 384 -23.95 41.08 44.58
C THR A 384 -23.69 42.53 44.07
N THR A 385 -23.12 42.66 42.84
CA THR A 385 -23.68 43.34 41.61
C THR A 385 -22.60 43.53 40.50
N MET A 386 -22.98 43.92 39.27
CA MET A 386 -22.15 44.01 38.04
C MET A 386 -21.48 45.39 37.81
N ALA A 387 -20.50 45.45 36.87
CA ALA A 387 -20.45 46.35 35.68
C ALA A 387 -19.10 47.06 35.33
N ALA A 388 -18.64 46.79 34.10
CA ALA A 388 -18.09 47.71 33.06
C ALA A 388 -16.97 48.79 33.32
N SER A 389 -15.94 48.72 32.45
CA SER A 389 -15.43 49.77 31.52
C SER A 389 -14.06 50.50 31.71
N MET A 390 -13.28 50.49 30.61
CA MET A 390 -12.49 51.59 29.98
C MET A 390 -11.15 52.14 30.56
N ALA A 391 -10.43 52.89 29.69
CA ALA A 391 -9.21 53.72 29.86
C ALA A 391 -7.84 52.99 29.96
N THR A 392 -6.88 53.02 29.00
CA THR A 392 -6.00 54.09 28.39
C THR A 392 -4.79 54.54 29.25
N THR A 393 -3.55 54.84 28.79
CA THR A 393 -2.82 54.75 27.49
C THR A 393 -1.31 55.13 27.64
N THR A 394 -0.38 54.61 26.80
CA THR A 394 1.05 55.05 26.56
C THR A 394 2.06 55.03 27.74
N MET A 395 3.40 55.25 27.62
CA MET A 395 4.41 55.52 26.55
C MET A 395 5.57 54.50 26.71
N ALA A 396 6.32 53.99 25.71
CA ALA A 396 7.05 54.55 24.54
C ALA A 396 8.49 55.06 24.83
N ALA A 397 9.50 54.49 24.14
CA ALA A 397 10.88 54.98 24.00
C ALA A 397 11.54 54.35 22.74
N ALA A 398 12.45 55.07 22.06
CA ALA A 398 13.12 54.63 20.81
C ALA A 398 14.42 55.45 20.54
N SER A 399 15.11 55.19 19.40
CA SER A 399 16.29 55.91 18.88
C SER A 399 17.66 55.50 19.49
N ALA A 400 18.81 55.42 18.79
CA ALA A 400 19.08 55.29 17.34
C ALA A 400 20.53 54.82 17.03
N THR A 401 20.70 54.26 15.82
CA THR A 401 21.85 54.31 14.87
C THR A 401 23.27 54.67 15.33
N THR A 402 24.22 53.75 15.06
CA THR A 402 25.51 54.06 14.39
C THR A 402 26.00 52.87 13.55
N THR A 403 26.72 53.12 12.44
CA THR A 403 27.33 52.10 11.58
C THR A 403 28.85 52.05 11.76
N THR A 404 29.42 50.86 11.87
CA THR A 404 30.87 50.63 11.76
C THR A 404 31.14 49.30 11.06
N MET A 405 31.84 49.33 9.92
CA MET A 405 32.40 48.12 9.32
C MET A 405 33.72 47.78 10.02
N ALA A 406 33.79 46.59 10.62
CA ALA A 406 35.03 46.00 11.10
C ALA A 406 35.10 44.56 10.61
N ALA A 407 36.02 44.28 9.68
CA ALA A 407 36.26 42.92 9.21
C ALA A 407 37.02 42.14 10.30
N SER A 408 36.37 41.16 10.93
CA SER A 408 37.01 40.18 11.80
C SER A 408 37.05 38.82 11.11
N MET A 409 38.21 38.15 11.17
CA MET A 409 38.32 36.78 10.67
C MET A 409 37.69 35.82 11.68
N ALA A 410 36.45 35.41 11.41
CA ALA A 410 35.77 34.40 12.20
C ALA A 410 36.41 33.02 11.94
N THR A 411 37.33 32.64 12.83
CA THR A 411 37.91 31.28 12.87
C THR A 411 36.77 30.27 12.98
N THR A 412 36.54 29.47 11.92
CA THR A 412 35.42 28.54 11.88
C THR A 412 35.61 27.39 12.87
N THR A 413 35.06 27.54 14.07
CA THR A 413 34.92 26.44 15.03
C THR A 413 34.05 25.36 14.38
N MET A 414 34.64 24.22 14.00
CA MET A 414 33.84 23.10 13.48
C MET A 414 32.86 22.65 14.57
N ALA A 415 31.56 22.77 14.30
CA ALA A 415 30.55 22.19 15.15
C ALA A 415 30.76 20.67 15.24
N ALA A 416 30.60 20.10 16.44
CA ALA A 416 30.71 18.65 16.60
C ALA A 416 29.59 17.96 15.81
N ALA A 417 29.96 17.21 14.77
CA ALA A 417 29.00 16.54 13.90
C ALA A 417 28.26 15.44 14.68
N SER A 418 26.95 15.61 14.86
CA SER A 418 26.08 14.62 15.50
C SER A 418 25.22 13.90 14.46
N VAL A 419 25.52 12.63 14.22
CA VAL A 419 24.79 11.75 13.28
C VAL A 419 23.58 11.14 14.01
N THR A 420 22.42 11.03 13.38
CA THR A 420 21.13 10.75 14.06
C THR A 420 20.54 9.42 13.61
N VAL A 421 21.26 8.35 13.97
CA VAL A 421 20.98 6.98 13.53
C VAL A 421 19.60 6.54 14.01
N THR A 422 18.70 6.29 13.06
CA THR A 422 17.34 5.81 13.34
C THR A 422 17.28 4.29 13.15
N LYS A 423 16.71 3.60 14.14
CA LYS A 423 16.63 2.14 14.17
C LYS A 423 15.20 1.68 14.41
N VAL A 424 14.81 0.57 13.79
CA VAL A 424 13.57 -0.15 14.10
C VAL A 424 13.93 -1.43 14.85
N VAL A 425 13.41 -1.60 16.06
CA VAL A 425 13.76 -2.69 16.98
C VAL A 425 12.52 -3.49 17.32
N GLY A 426 12.59 -4.81 17.20
CA GLY A 426 11.46 -5.68 17.49
C GLY A 426 11.85 -7.10 17.88
N THR A 427 10.83 -7.93 18.08
CA THR A 427 10.97 -9.34 18.41
C THR A 427 10.01 -10.17 17.57
N MET A 428 10.29 -11.47 17.47
CA MET A 428 9.35 -12.48 17.00
C MET A 428 9.64 -13.82 17.67
N THR A 429 8.66 -14.70 17.69
CA THR A 429 8.81 -16.10 18.15
C THR A 429 8.75 -17.02 16.95
N LEU A 430 9.73 -17.91 16.82
CA LEU A 430 9.78 -18.98 15.83
C LEU A 430 9.45 -20.32 16.49
N ASP A 431 8.80 -21.22 15.77
CA ASP A 431 8.61 -22.63 16.12
C ASP A 431 9.48 -23.48 15.17
N VAL A 432 10.33 -24.35 15.75
CA VAL A 432 11.37 -25.10 15.03
C VAL A 432 11.57 -26.51 15.61
N PRO A 433 12.06 -27.52 14.86
CA PRO A 433 12.24 -28.88 15.35
C PRO A 433 13.16 -29.05 16.57
N SER A 434 14.13 -28.15 16.76
CA SER A 434 14.81 -27.94 18.05
C SER A 434 15.42 -26.55 18.07
N CYS A 435 15.21 -25.82 19.17
CA CYS A 435 15.74 -24.48 19.37
C CYS A 435 17.27 -24.51 19.45
N LYS A 436 17.84 -25.44 20.21
CA LYS A 436 19.30 -25.56 20.34
C LYS A 436 19.95 -25.75 18.96
N THR A 437 19.53 -26.78 18.22
CA THR A 437 20.04 -27.06 16.88
C THR A 437 19.84 -25.86 15.94
N PHE A 438 18.67 -25.21 15.96
CA PHE A 438 18.39 -24.03 15.13
C PHE A 438 19.34 -22.86 15.43
N THR A 439 19.56 -22.54 16.72
CA THR A 439 20.44 -21.43 17.13
C THR A 439 21.93 -21.71 16.92
N GLU A 440 22.35 -22.98 16.95
CA GLU A 440 23.75 -23.40 16.74
C GLU A 440 24.09 -23.68 15.26
N THR A 441 23.10 -23.86 14.38
CA THR A 441 23.33 -24.15 12.95
C THR A 441 23.96 -22.95 12.23
N PRO A 442 25.13 -23.13 11.57
CA PRO A 442 25.75 -22.06 10.78
C PRO A 442 24.81 -21.47 9.72
N GLY A 443 24.91 -20.17 9.49
CA GLY A 443 24.09 -19.47 8.49
C GLY A 443 22.67 -19.12 8.93
N VAL A 444 22.01 -19.87 9.83
CA VAL A 444 20.60 -19.62 10.23
C VAL A 444 20.38 -18.18 10.70
N LYS A 445 21.28 -17.65 11.52
CA LYS A 445 21.23 -16.24 11.98
C LYS A 445 21.24 -15.23 10.83
N GLY A 446 22.00 -15.51 9.76
CA GLY A 446 22.06 -14.69 8.55
C GLY A 446 20.84 -14.87 7.65
N ALA A 447 20.31 -16.09 7.53
CA ALA A 447 19.07 -16.38 6.80
C ALA A 447 17.85 -15.70 7.45
N VAL A 448 17.74 -15.71 8.79
CA VAL A 448 16.70 -14.96 9.51
C VAL A 448 16.85 -13.46 9.27
N ALA A 449 18.08 -12.91 9.33
CA ALA A 449 18.34 -11.50 9.02
C ALA A 449 17.95 -11.13 7.58
N ALA A 450 18.27 -11.98 6.60
CA ALA A 450 17.91 -11.78 5.19
C ALA A 450 16.39 -11.92 4.93
N GLY A 451 15.70 -12.82 5.64
CA GLY A 451 14.25 -12.93 5.61
C GLY A 451 13.54 -11.69 6.16
N ILE A 452 14.01 -11.17 7.30
CA ILE A 452 13.54 -9.90 7.89
C ILE A 452 13.84 -8.72 6.95
N ALA A 453 15.03 -8.68 6.34
CA ALA A 453 15.41 -7.66 5.37
C ALA A 453 14.48 -7.67 4.14
N SER A 454 14.23 -8.85 3.55
CA SER A 454 13.29 -9.01 2.42
C SER A 454 11.84 -8.65 2.78
N ALA A 455 11.44 -8.82 4.05
CA ALA A 455 10.12 -8.42 4.55
C ALA A 455 10.00 -6.92 4.89
N SER A 456 11.12 -6.19 5.03
CA SER A 456 11.17 -4.76 5.37
C SER A 456 11.61 -3.85 4.22
N GLY A 457 11.93 -4.41 3.05
CA GLY A 457 12.50 -3.65 1.92
C GLY A 457 13.97 -3.25 2.13
N MET A 458 14.67 -3.95 3.02
CA MET A 458 16.01 -3.62 3.51
C MET A 458 17.08 -4.59 2.99
N THR A 459 18.35 -4.25 3.17
CA THR A 459 19.50 -5.14 2.88
C THR A 459 19.85 -5.98 4.11
N ALA A 460 20.30 -7.22 3.92
CA ALA A 460 20.66 -8.10 5.04
C ALA A 460 21.78 -7.55 5.94
N THR A 461 22.66 -6.69 5.40
CA THR A 461 23.72 -5.99 6.15
C THR A 461 23.21 -4.89 7.09
N SER A 462 21.98 -4.40 6.88
CA SER A 462 21.32 -3.41 7.75
C SER A 462 20.54 -4.02 8.91
N VAL A 463 20.39 -5.36 8.94
CA VAL A 463 19.58 -6.09 9.92
C VAL A 463 20.47 -6.94 10.84
N VAL A 464 20.49 -6.59 12.13
CA VAL A 464 21.14 -7.39 13.18
C VAL A 464 20.07 -8.24 13.87
N VAL A 465 20.35 -9.54 14.03
CA VAL A 465 19.47 -10.50 14.72
C VAL A 465 20.17 -11.06 15.96
N ALA A 466 19.41 -11.39 17.00
CA ALA A 466 19.82 -12.19 18.13
C ALA A 466 18.79 -13.31 18.36
N LEU A 467 19.26 -14.57 18.39
CA LEU A 467 18.43 -15.75 18.64
C LEU A 467 18.70 -16.29 20.05
N SER A 468 17.67 -16.70 20.78
CA SER A 468 17.81 -17.35 22.08
C SER A 468 16.70 -18.36 22.37
N CYS A 469 17.00 -19.39 23.16
CA CYS A 469 15.99 -20.33 23.64
C CYS A 469 15.34 -19.83 24.94
N PRO A 470 14.00 -19.85 25.06
CA PRO A 470 13.32 -19.55 26.30
C PRO A 470 13.60 -20.63 27.36
N SER A 471 13.71 -20.22 28.63
CA SER A 471 14.10 -21.08 29.75
C SER A 471 12.98 -21.98 30.31
N THR A 472 11.76 -21.86 29.80
CA THR A 472 10.57 -22.56 30.31
C THR A 472 10.25 -23.84 29.54
N THR A 473 10.61 -24.99 30.12
CA THR A 473 10.27 -26.32 29.58
C THR A 473 8.76 -26.59 29.68
N ARG A 474 8.05 -26.54 28.54
CA ARG A 474 6.60 -26.80 28.48
C ARG A 474 6.29 -28.30 28.57
N ARG A 475 6.39 -28.88 29.77
CA ARG A 475 5.84 -30.23 30.04
C ARG A 475 4.31 -30.19 29.91
N LEU A 476 3.76 -31.01 29.03
CA LEU A 476 2.34 -31.37 29.01
C LEU A 476 2.14 -32.75 29.61
N ALA A 477 1.01 -32.97 30.27
CA ALA A 477 0.68 -34.23 30.91
C ALA A 477 0.14 -35.26 29.89
N SER A 478 0.53 -36.53 30.10
CA SER A 478 -0.17 -37.77 29.74
C SER A 478 -1.10 -37.82 28.51
N GLY A 479 -0.83 -38.75 27.59
CA GLY A 479 -1.89 -39.68 27.18
C GLY A 479 -2.17 -39.93 25.70
N LEU A 480 -1.47 -39.29 24.75
CA LEU A 480 -1.67 -39.53 23.31
C LEU A 480 -0.33 -39.68 22.55
N PRO A 481 -0.29 -40.40 21.40
CA PRO A 481 0.96 -40.70 20.70
C PRO A 481 1.68 -39.43 20.21
N ALA A 482 3.00 -39.40 20.42
CA ALA A 482 3.80 -38.19 20.35
C ALA A 482 4.07 -37.71 18.90
N ARG A 483 3.18 -36.87 18.38
CA ARG A 483 3.54 -35.90 17.33
C ARG A 483 4.61 -34.97 17.91
N ARG A 484 5.78 -34.86 17.29
CA ARG A 484 6.85 -33.96 17.76
C ARG A 484 6.33 -32.52 17.76
N LEU A 485 6.19 -31.91 18.93
CA LEU A 485 6.00 -30.46 19.04
C LEU A 485 7.33 -29.77 18.74
N GLY A 486 7.28 -28.60 18.10
CA GLY A 486 8.44 -27.74 17.97
C GLY A 486 8.85 -27.08 19.28
N GLU A 487 10.10 -26.62 19.32
CA GLU A 487 10.64 -25.79 20.37
C GLU A 487 10.62 -24.32 19.92
N ALA A 488 10.25 -23.42 20.83
CA ALA A 488 10.23 -21.99 20.54
C ALA A 488 11.64 -21.39 20.52
N VAL A 489 11.93 -20.51 19.55
CA VAL A 489 13.10 -19.62 19.52
C VAL A 489 12.60 -18.18 19.64
N ASN A 490 13.19 -17.40 20.53
CA ASN A 490 13.02 -15.95 20.54
C ASN A 490 14.02 -15.31 19.59
N ALA A 491 13.55 -14.53 18.63
CA ALA A 491 14.38 -13.77 17.69
C ALA A 491 14.16 -12.27 17.91
N GLY A 492 15.11 -11.61 18.56
CA GLY A 492 15.20 -10.14 18.60
C GLY A 492 15.89 -9.62 17.35
N TYR A 493 15.46 -8.47 16.84
CA TYR A 493 16.06 -7.85 15.66
C TYR A 493 16.15 -6.33 15.77
N GLU A 494 17.17 -5.76 15.12
CA GLU A 494 17.44 -4.34 15.00
C GLU A 494 17.75 -4.01 13.53
N ILE A 495 17.01 -3.10 12.94
CA ILE A 495 17.11 -2.66 11.55
C ILE A 495 17.62 -1.22 11.55
N THR A 496 18.78 -0.95 10.96
CA THR A 496 19.34 0.40 10.84
C THR A 496 18.81 1.07 9.57
N VAL A 497 18.02 2.14 9.73
CA VAL A 497 17.43 2.89 8.60
C VAL A 497 18.48 3.84 8.02
N PRO A 498 18.69 3.90 6.69
CA PRO A 498 19.69 4.80 6.10
C PRO A 498 19.27 6.27 6.22
N GLU A 499 20.15 7.12 6.78
CA GLU A 499 19.97 8.57 6.71
C GLU A 499 20.00 9.04 5.24
N GLY A 500 19.16 10.02 4.90
CA GLY A 500 19.02 10.54 3.54
C GLY A 500 18.15 9.70 2.59
N SER A 501 17.66 8.52 2.98
CA SER A 501 16.73 7.76 2.13
C SER A 501 15.34 8.40 2.11
N PHE A 502 14.90 8.83 0.92
CA PHE A 502 13.56 9.39 0.71
C PHE A 502 12.46 8.32 0.54
N THR A 503 12.84 7.07 0.31
CA THR A 503 11.92 5.94 0.05
C THR A 503 11.79 4.98 1.24
N ILE A 504 12.81 4.91 2.12
CA ILE A 504 12.83 4.00 3.26
C ILE A 504 12.88 4.80 4.56
N THR A 505 11.79 4.72 5.32
CA THR A 505 11.63 5.37 6.64
C THR A 505 11.43 4.32 7.73
N ALA A 506 11.64 4.68 9.00
CA ALA A 506 11.32 3.80 10.11
C ALA A 506 9.83 3.40 10.12
N ALA A 507 8.92 4.33 9.79
CA ALA A 507 7.49 4.06 9.68
C ALA A 507 7.15 3.05 8.57
N SER A 508 7.77 3.17 7.39
CA SER A 508 7.56 2.21 6.31
C SER A 508 8.16 0.84 6.65
N VAL A 509 9.35 0.78 7.26
CA VAL A 509 9.97 -0.48 7.74
C VAL A 509 9.07 -1.17 8.77
N THR A 510 8.57 -0.46 9.78
CA THR A 510 7.61 -1.00 10.76
C THR A 510 6.32 -1.46 10.07
N SER A 511 5.77 -0.68 9.14
CA SER A 511 4.56 -1.04 8.40
C SER A 511 4.74 -2.31 7.55
N SER A 512 5.87 -2.47 6.85
CA SER A 512 6.18 -3.66 6.06
C SER A 512 6.34 -4.91 6.93
N ILE A 513 6.99 -4.82 8.10
CA ILE A 513 7.10 -5.94 9.04
C ILE A 513 5.73 -6.36 9.59
N VAL A 514 4.87 -5.39 9.99
CA VAL A 514 3.51 -5.66 10.47
C VAL A 514 2.64 -6.24 9.35
N SER A 515 2.77 -5.74 8.12
CA SER A 515 2.01 -6.20 6.95
C SER A 515 2.46 -7.59 6.45
N ALA A 516 3.73 -7.95 6.63
CA ALA A 516 4.21 -9.31 6.36
C ALA A 516 3.62 -10.31 7.37
N GLY A 517 3.53 -9.92 8.64
CA GLY A 517 2.98 -10.76 9.71
C GLY A 517 3.69 -12.11 9.87
N THR A 518 3.04 -13.04 10.56
CA THR A 518 3.57 -14.39 10.81
C THR A 518 3.80 -15.18 9.51
N LEU A 519 2.81 -15.24 8.63
CA LEU A 519 2.88 -16.03 7.39
C LEU A 519 3.90 -15.47 6.38
N GLY A 520 3.94 -14.14 6.20
CA GLY A 520 4.89 -13.51 5.27
C GLY A 520 6.34 -13.63 5.75
N LEU A 521 6.60 -13.39 7.04
CA LEU A 521 7.94 -13.61 7.61
C LEU A 521 8.35 -15.08 7.57
N THR A 522 7.41 -16.02 7.80
CA THR A 522 7.67 -17.46 7.64
C THR A 522 8.16 -17.79 6.23
N ALA A 523 7.42 -17.35 5.20
CA ALA A 523 7.80 -17.57 3.81
C ALA A 523 9.16 -16.94 3.48
N LYS A 524 9.41 -15.69 3.89
CA LYS A 524 10.67 -14.98 3.61
C LYS A 524 11.88 -15.61 4.31
N ILE A 525 11.74 -16.05 5.56
CA ILE A 525 12.82 -16.75 6.28
C ILE A 525 13.08 -18.12 5.65
N ALA A 526 12.03 -18.87 5.27
CA ALA A 526 12.19 -20.15 4.58
C ALA A 526 12.90 -20.01 3.22
N THR A 527 12.54 -18.99 2.41
CA THR A 527 13.26 -18.68 1.16
C THR A 527 14.73 -18.34 1.42
N ALA A 528 15.02 -17.53 2.45
CA ALA A 528 16.39 -17.15 2.80
C ALA A 528 17.22 -18.34 3.33
N MET A 529 16.59 -19.28 4.05
CA MET A 529 17.23 -20.52 4.49
C MET A 529 17.54 -21.45 3.31
N ALA A 530 16.62 -21.60 2.36
CA ALA A 530 16.86 -22.35 1.13
C ALA A 530 18.01 -21.74 0.31
N ALA A 531 18.04 -20.42 0.13
CA ALA A 531 19.12 -19.71 -0.56
C ALA A 531 20.49 -19.83 0.16
N ALA A 532 20.50 -20.11 1.47
CA ALA A 532 21.69 -20.39 2.26
C ALA A 532 22.05 -21.90 2.32
N ASN A 533 21.39 -22.76 1.51
CA ASN A 533 21.51 -24.22 1.53
C ASN A 533 21.17 -24.89 2.87
N ILE A 534 20.36 -24.23 3.72
CA ILE A 534 19.94 -24.74 5.04
C ILE A 534 18.68 -25.59 4.84
N THR A 535 18.88 -26.86 4.46
CA THR A 535 17.81 -27.82 4.19
C THR A 535 17.42 -28.65 5.42
N GLY A 536 16.23 -29.27 5.39
CA GLY A 536 15.76 -30.17 6.46
C GLY A 536 15.26 -29.49 7.75
N ILE A 537 15.48 -28.18 7.90
CA ILE A 537 15.00 -27.39 9.04
C ILE A 537 13.72 -26.64 8.63
N VAL A 538 12.58 -27.08 9.19
CA VAL A 538 11.31 -26.32 9.10
C VAL A 538 11.31 -25.19 10.11
N VAL A 539 10.76 -24.04 9.75
CA VAL A 539 10.57 -22.88 10.64
C VAL A 539 9.20 -22.26 10.40
N SER A 540 8.49 -21.88 11.46
CA SER A 540 7.25 -21.09 11.41
C SER A 540 7.33 -19.90 12.36
N VAL A 541 7.00 -18.69 11.92
CA VAL A 541 6.84 -17.55 12.83
C VAL A 541 5.48 -17.65 13.50
N THR A 542 5.43 -17.73 14.82
CA THR A 542 4.20 -17.91 15.61
C THR A 542 3.72 -16.63 16.29
N SER A 543 4.60 -15.64 16.47
CA SER A 543 4.25 -14.31 16.97
C SER A 543 5.21 -13.26 16.43
N VAL A 544 4.71 -12.07 16.09
CA VAL A 544 5.51 -10.89 15.74
C VAL A 544 4.82 -9.63 16.29
N PRO A 545 5.21 -9.13 17.47
CA PRO A 545 4.78 -7.82 17.96
C PRO A 545 5.20 -6.68 17.03
N ALA A 546 4.46 -5.58 17.04
CA ALA A 546 4.81 -4.39 16.26
C ALA A 546 6.14 -3.79 16.77
N PRO A 547 7.13 -3.50 15.89
CA PRO A 547 8.43 -3.02 16.30
C PRO A 547 8.46 -1.50 16.61
N GLU A 548 9.29 -1.13 17.57
CA GLU A 548 9.49 0.25 18.04
C GLU A 548 10.53 1.00 17.18
N THR A 549 10.36 2.30 16.99
CA THR A 549 11.42 3.17 16.44
C THR A 549 12.26 3.76 17.57
N LYS A 550 13.58 3.71 17.44
CA LYS A 550 14.55 4.27 18.39
C LYS A 550 15.57 5.13 17.65
N THR A 551 15.71 6.38 18.07
CA THR A 551 16.62 7.36 17.47
C THR A 551 17.80 7.58 18.41
N MET A 552 19.03 7.49 17.89
CA MET A 552 20.25 7.65 18.67
C MET A 552 21.13 8.75 18.08
N VAL A 553 21.47 9.76 18.89
CA VAL A 553 22.39 10.82 18.51
C VAL A 553 23.82 10.37 18.80
N VAL A 554 24.65 10.29 17.75
CA VAL A 554 26.04 9.83 17.80
C VAL A 554 26.98 11.01 17.51
N SER A 555 27.59 11.55 18.55
CA SER A 555 28.53 12.67 18.44
C SER A 555 29.91 12.21 17.95
N LEU A 556 30.35 12.70 16.80
CA LEU A 556 31.66 12.41 16.22
C LEU A 556 32.75 13.36 16.75
N THR A 557 33.47 12.94 17.79
CA THR A 557 34.65 13.67 18.30
C THR A 557 35.91 13.33 17.49
N THR A 558 36.18 14.12 16.45
CA THR A 558 37.43 14.06 15.68
C THR A 558 38.62 14.54 16.53
N LYS A 559 39.41 13.62 17.10
CA LYS A 559 40.63 13.96 17.83
C LYS A 559 41.77 14.25 16.86
N ALA A 560 42.20 15.51 16.80
CA ALA A 560 43.30 15.94 15.90
C ALA A 560 44.62 15.21 16.22
N PRO A 561 45.43 14.86 15.20
CA PRO A 561 46.69 14.15 15.38
C PRO A 561 47.75 15.05 16.03
N THR A 562 48.06 14.81 17.30
CA THR A 562 49.05 15.61 18.06
C THR A 562 50.46 15.08 17.82
N THR A 563 51.28 15.83 17.08
CA THR A 563 52.68 15.48 16.79
C THR A 563 53.64 16.02 17.86
N THR A 564 53.79 15.30 18.97
CA THR A 564 54.86 15.55 19.98
C THR A 564 55.51 14.25 20.47
N ALA A 565 56.77 14.37 20.91
CA ALA A 565 57.67 13.24 21.11
C ALA A 565 57.48 12.48 22.46
N LYS A 566 58.06 11.28 22.51
CA LYS A 566 57.88 10.25 23.55
C LYS A 566 58.97 10.28 24.62
N PRO A 567 58.64 10.08 25.91
CA PRO A 567 59.52 9.34 26.84
C PRO A 567 58.99 7.94 27.24
N LYS A 568 59.78 7.15 27.98
CA LYS A 568 59.54 5.71 28.28
C LYS A 568 59.27 5.42 29.77
N SER A 569 58.26 4.58 30.07
CA SER A 569 58.17 3.66 31.23
C SER A 569 56.93 2.75 31.06
N THR A 570 57.02 1.43 30.80
CA THR A 570 57.25 0.23 31.68
C THR A 570 56.05 -0.30 32.50
N LYS A 571 55.43 -1.39 32.00
CA LYS A 571 54.65 -2.46 32.72
C LYS A 571 53.31 -2.04 33.38
N SER A 572 52.24 -2.85 33.48
CA SER A 572 51.99 -4.26 33.08
C SER A 572 50.49 -4.55 32.76
N SER A 573 50.21 -5.80 32.33
CA SER A 573 48.94 -6.57 32.45
C SER A 573 47.68 -6.21 31.62
N ALA A 574 47.56 -6.91 30.49
CA ALA A 574 46.38 -7.59 29.94
C ALA A 574 44.92 -7.10 30.22
N ARG A 575 44.25 -6.68 29.14
CA ARG A 575 42.91 -7.20 28.79
C ARG A 575 42.71 -7.15 27.27
N GLN A 576 42.29 -8.26 26.65
CA GLN A 576 41.92 -8.25 25.23
C GLN A 576 40.55 -7.56 25.05
N VAL A 577 40.48 -6.66 24.07
CA VAL A 577 39.23 -6.08 23.56
C VAL A 577 39.32 -6.11 22.04
N PHE A 578 38.31 -6.65 21.36
CA PHE A 578 38.28 -6.75 19.90
C PHE A 578 38.12 -5.36 19.26
N THR A 579 39.00 -5.02 18.31
CA THR A 579 39.00 -3.73 17.61
C THR A 579 38.56 -3.85 16.14
N ALA A 580 37.25 -3.82 15.90
CA ALA A 580 36.62 -3.52 14.61
C ALA A 580 35.12 -3.22 14.83
N PRO A 581 34.43 -2.43 13.96
CA PRO A 581 34.89 -1.93 12.66
C PRO A 581 34.65 -0.42 12.47
N LEU A 582 35.69 0.42 12.61
CA LEU A 582 35.60 1.82 12.12
C LEU A 582 35.71 1.89 10.59
N ALA A 583 36.38 0.91 9.97
CA ALA A 583 36.57 0.82 8.52
C ALA A 583 35.26 0.59 7.73
N ALA A 584 34.29 -0.13 8.31
CA ALA A 584 33.02 -0.41 7.63
C ALA A 584 32.16 0.85 7.40
N ILE A 585 32.22 1.81 8.33
CA ILE A 585 31.48 3.08 8.23
C ILE A 585 32.14 3.99 7.18
N MET A 586 33.47 4.04 7.14
CA MET A 586 34.19 4.91 6.20
C MET A 586 34.10 4.44 4.73
N ALA A 587 33.92 3.13 4.50
CA ALA A 587 33.69 2.57 3.17
C ALA A 587 32.33 3.00 2.56
N MET A 588 31.27 3.11 3.38
CA MET A 588 29.95 3.55 2.89
C MET A 588 29.93 5.03 2.47
N ALA A 589 30.77 5.89 3.08
CA ALA A 589 30.81 7.31 2.77
C ALA A 589 31.43 7.64 1.40
N MET A 590 32.27 6.75 0.85
CA MET A 590 32.92 6.93 -0.47
C MET A 590 32.07 6.43 -1.65
N ALA A 591 31.00 5.66 -1.40
CA ALA A 591 30.12 5.13 -2.43
C ALA A 591 28.99 6.10 -2.86
N ALA A 592 29.01 7.34 -2.36
CA ALA A 592 28.01 8.37 -2.69
C ALA A 592 28.44 9.32 -3.84
N PHE A 593 29.60 9.07 -4.46
CA PHE A 593 30.14 9.82 -5.62
C PHE A 593 30.89 8.87 -6.56
N ALA A 594 30.17 7.92 -7.16
CA ALA A 594 30.63 7.05 -8.24
C ALA A 594 29.45 6.65 -9.14
#